data_AF-A0A557SR28-F1
#
_entry.id   AF-A0A557SR28-F1
#
_cell.length_a   1.000
_cell.length_b   1.000
_cell.length_c   1.000
_cell.angle_alpha   90.00
_cell.angle_beta   90.00
_cell.angle_gamma   90.00
#
_symmetry.space_group_name_H-M   'P 1'
#
loop_
_entity.id
_entity.type
_entity.pdbx_description
1 polymer ?
#
loop_
_entity_poly.entity_id
_entity_poly.type
_entity_poly.pdbx_seq_one_letter_code
_entity_poly.pdbx_strand_id
1 'polypeptide(L)'
;MNVFYNSYVVTKQIFIIAYMTGFLWLRRNPLSLIFTAISPFSLLFILFVVSGGEYVQFAVAGSLVMALVGYGLALGQDISFYKIEYKMQDVFVASPVSPITYMLGLALSQLLYGLPALLVLLSLAVFFSVSMNFLPLLLLNVFLIWGTMSSIGFFLSSHMLHMRNATQLISFVNVIIAVIPPVFYSIEKLPVELQFISYFVPTTHASLMLQYSMGFPIPEGWSISLGLIVQSVYFVFFILVAKKKALWREN
;
A
#
# COMPACT_ATOMS: atom_id res chain seq x y z
N MET A 1 -19.00 3.02 29.35
CA MET A 1 -18.68 4.43 29.00
C MET A 1 -17.20 4.63 28.60
N ASN A 2 -16.23 3.95 29.22
CA ASN A 2 -14.79 4.12 28.93
C ASN A 2 -14.29 3.61 27.56
N VAL A 3 -14.83 2.52 27.01
CA VAL A 3 -14.31 1.94 25.73
C VAL A 3 -14.63 2.83 24.52
N PHE A 4 -15.85 3.38 24.46
CA PHE A 4 -16.27 4.28 23.38
C PHE A 4 -15.55 5.63 23.43
N TYR A 5 -15.34 6.18 24.64
CA TYR A 5 -14.56 7.41 24.82
C TYR A 5 -13.11 7.22 24.37
N ASN A 6 -12.48 6.12 24.76
CA ASN A 6 -11.11 5.81 24.36
C ASN A 6 -10.98 5.59 22.84
N SER A 7 -11.96 4.89 22.24
CA SER A 7 -12.00 4.67 20.79
C SER A 7 -12.17 5.98 20.01
N TYR A 8 -13.01 6.90 20.51
CA TYR A 8 -13.18 8.22 19.90
C TYR A 8 -11.88 9.05 19.93
N VAL A 9 -11.16 9.03 21.05
CA VAL A 9 -9.88 9.72 21.19
C VAL A 9 -8.85 9.16 20.21
N VAL A 10 -8.73 7.82 20.09
CA VAL A 10 -7.81 7.17 19.16
C VAL A 10 -8.13 7.53 17.71
N THR A 11 -9.40 7.48 17.31
CA THR A 11 -9.82 7.87 15.95
C THR A 11 -9.49 9.33 15.67
N LYS A 12 -9.78 10.23 16.62
CA LYS A 12 -9.42 11.65 16.50
C LYS A 12 -7.91 11.85 16.35
N GLN A 13 -7.09 11.13 17.11
CA GLN A 13 -5.63 11.17 17.00
C GLN A 13 -5.16 10.75 15.59
N ILE A 14 -5.69 9.64 15.04
CA ILE A 14 -5.37 9.17 13.69
C ILE A 14 -5.64 10.26 12.65
N PHE A 15 -6.84 10.85 12.68
CA PHE A 15 -7.22 11.91 11.74
C PHE A 15 -6.38 13.17 11.88
N ILE A 16 -6.02 13.58 13.10
CA ILE A 16 -5.16 14.75 13.33
C ILE A 16 -3.77 14.53 12.76
N ILE A 17 -3.17 13.36 13.02
CA ILE A 17 -1.86 13.01 12.45
C ILE A 17 -1.95 13.02 10.92
N ALA A 18 -2.92 12.32 10.35
CA ALA A 18 -3.12 12.24 8.90
C ALA A 18 -3.32 13.62 8.25
N TYR A 19 -4.09 14.49 8.89
CA TYR A 19 -4.31 15.86 8.43
C TYR A 19 -3.02 16.67 8.46
N MET A 20 -2.27 16.60 9.56
CA MET A 20 -1.08 17.42 9.79
C MET A 20 0.08 17.02 8.86
N THR A 21 0.29 15.72 8.64
CA THR A 21 1.41 15.22 7.84
C THR A 21 1.08 15.09 6.35
N GLY A 22 -0.20 14.90 5.99
CA GLY A 22 -0.61 14.61 4.62
C GLY A 22 -1.40 15.75 3.99
N PHE A 23 -2.64 15.93 4.44
CA PHE A 23 -3.58 16.87 3.80
C PHE A 23 -3.10 18.33 3.86
N LEU A 24 -2.56 18.76 5.01
CA LEU A 24 -2.02 20.10 5.18
C LEU A 24 -0.83 20.36 4.23
N TRP A 25 0.00 19.35 4.00
CA TRP A 25 1.09 19.43 3.03
C TRP A 25 0.56 19.61 1.61
N LEU A 26 -0.42 18.81 1.19
CA LEU A 26 -1.05 18.95 -0.13
C LEU A 26 -1.67 20.33 -0.33
N ARG A 27 -2.34 20.87 0.69
CA ARG A 27 -2.95 22.20 0.63
C ARG A 27 -1.89 23.30 0.46
N ARG A 28 -0.72 23.16 1.06
CA ARG A 28 0.38 24.13 0.96
C ARG A 28 1.22 23.95 -0.29
N ASN A 29 1.36 22.71 -0.77
CA ASN A 29 2.21 22.32 -1.89
C ASN A 29 1.43 21.48 -2.92
N PRO A 30 0.47 22.07 -3.64
CA PRO A 30 -0.41 21.33 -4.56
C PRO A 30 0.35 20.64 -5.70
N LEU A 31 1.54 21.13 -6.09
CA LEU A 31 2.41 20.48 -7.08
C LEU A 31 2.80 19.04 -6.69
N SER A 32 2.78 18.73 -5.40
CA SER A 32 3.03 17.37 -4.88
C SER A 32 2.06 16.32 -5.46
N LEU A 33 0.86 16.74 -5.87
CA LEU A 33 -0.12 15.87 -6.52
C LEU A 33 0.37 15.32 -7.86
N ILE A 34 1.18 16.10 -8.59
CA ILE A 34 1.75 15.65 -9.86
C ILE A 34 2.80 14.58 -9.56
N PHE A 35 3.68 14.82 -8.60
CA PHE A 35 4.77 13.91 -8.27
C PHE A 35 4.30 12.54 -7.77
N THR A 36 3.20 12.50 -7.01
CA THR A 36 2.58 11.23 -6.57
C THR A 36 1.99 10.42 -7.72
N ALA A 37 1.46 11.11 -8.73
CA ALA A 37 0.88 10.48 -9.91
C ALA A 37 1.94 9.92 -10.87
N ILE A 38 3.12 10.55 -10.98
CA ILE A 38 4.13 10.16 -11.99
C ILE A 38 4.43 8.66 -11.96
N SER A 39 4.74 8.09 -10.79
CA SER A 39 5.20 6.70 -10.71
C SER A 39 4.16 5.68 -11.21
N PRO A 40 2.92 5.61 -10.67
CA PRO A 40 1.97 4.61 -11.12
C PRO A 40 1.47 4.86 -12.55
N PHE A 41 1.32 6.11 -13.00
CA PHE A 41 0.89 6.39 -14.37
C PHE A 41 1.99 6.18 -15.42
N SER A 42 3.27 6.24 -15.05
CA SER A 42 4.38 6.01 -16.00
C SER A 42 4.37 4.57 -16.53
N LEU A 43 4.24 3.57 -15.66
CA LEU A 43 4.18 2.17 -16.09
C LEU A 43 2.90 1.87 -16.86
N LEU A 44 1.76 2.44 -16.43
CA LEU A 44 0.51 2.38 -17.18
C LEU A 44 0.71 2.86 -18.61
N PHE A 45 1.27 4.07 -18.76
CA PHE A 45 1.47 4.72 -20.04
C PHE A 45 2.41 3.93 -20.94
N ILE A 46 3.54 3.45 -20.42
CA ILE A 46 4.50 2.64 -21.17
C ILE A 46 3.83 1.36 -21.69
N LEU A 47 3.10 0.64 -20.83
CA LEU A 47 2.43 -0.60 -21.23
C LEU A 47 1.34 -0.32 -22.27
N PHE A 48 0.55 0.74 -22.09
CA PHE A 48 -0.47 1.13 -23.04
C PHE A 48 0.12 1.43 -24.43
N VAL A 49 1.21 2.20 -24.49
CA VAL A 49 1.88 2.57 -25.75
C VAL A 49 2.52 1.34 -26.40
N VAL A 50 3.27 0.54 -25.64
CA VAL A 50 3.99 -0.63 -26.17
C VAL A 50 3.03 -1.73 -26.62
N SER A 51 1.89 -1.92 -25.94
CA SER A 51 0.90 -2.92 -26.32
C SER A 51 -0.11 -2.44 -27.36
N GLY A 52 -0.01 -1.19 -27.86
CA GLY A 52 -1.04 -0.60 -28.71
C GLY A 52 -2.44 -0.60 -28.07
N GLY A 53 -2.52 -0.53 -26.74
CA GLY A 53 -3.77 -0.58 -25.97
C GLY A 53 -4.30 -1.98 -25.64
N GLU A 54 -3.75 -3.06 -26.21
CA GLU A 54 -4.25 -4.44 -25.99
C GLU A 54 -4.21 -4.87 -24.52
N TYR A 55 -3.19 -4.45 -23.75
CA TYR A 55 -3.01 -4.81 -22.35
C TYR A 55 -3.38 -3.69 -21.36
N VAL A 56 -4.29 -2.78 -21.76
CA VAL A 56 -4.69 -1.65 -20.90
C VAL A 56 -5.27 -2.11 -19.56
N GLN A 57 -5.99 -3.23 -19.52
CA GLN A 57 -6.53 -3.79 -18.28
C GLN A 57 -5.40 -4.24 -17.33
N PHE A 58 -4.38 -4.97 -17.83
CA PHE A 58 -3.21 -5.31 -17.02
C PHE A 58 -2.44 -4.06 -16.57
N ALA A 59 -2.32 -3.06 -17.45
CA ALA A 59 -1.66 -1.80 -17.14
C ALA A 59 -2.38 -1.05 -16.00
N VAL A 60 -3.71 -0.94 -16.04
CA VAL A 60 -4.51 -0.29 -14.99
C VAL A 60 -4.46 -1.10 -13.69
N ALA A 61 -4.69 -2.41 -13.74
CA ALA A 61 -4.64 -3.28 -12.57
C ALA A 61 -3.29 -3.19 -11.85
N GLY A 62 -2.20 -3.36 -12.60
CA GLY A 62 -0.86 -3.30 -12.04
C GLY A 62 -0.50 -1.92 -11.50
N SER A 63 -0.94 -0.85 -12.17
CA SER A 63 -0.69 0.52 -11.71
C SER A 63 -1.42 0.84 -10.42
N LEU A 64 -2.65 0.33 -10.25
CA LEU A 64 -3.39 0.45 -9.00
C LEU A 64 -2.68 -0.30 -7.85
N VAL A 65 -2.25 -1.54 -8.09
CA VAL A 65 -1.46 -2.31 -7.11
C VAL A 65 -0.19 -1.55 -6.73
N MET A 66 0.57 -1.11 -7.71
CA MET A 66 1.85 -0.41 -7.49
C MET A 66 1.68 0.93 -6.79
N ALA A 67 0.60 1.67 -7.10
CA ALA A 67 0.27 2.89 -6.37
C ALA A 67 0.08 2.59 -4.87
N LEU A 68 -0.71 1.57 -4.54
CA LEU A 68 -0.99 1.20 -3.15
C LEU A 68 0.23 0.64 -2.41
N VAL A 69 1.08 -0.12 -3.10
CA VAL A 69 2.38 -0.56 -2.58
C VAL A 69 3.27 0.64 -2.30
N GLY A 70 3.36 1.57 -3.26
CA GLY A 70 4.13 2.80 -3.12
C GLY A 70 3.68 3.63 -1.93
N TYR A 71 2.39 3.95 -1.81
CA TYR A 71 1.86 4.73 -0.70
C TYR A 71 1.99 4.02 0.65
N GLY A 72 1.82 2.69 0.69
CA GLY A 72 2.04 1.92 1.91
C GLY A 72 3.50 1.92 2.35
N LEU A 73 4.44 1.66 1.44
CA LEU A 73 5.86 1.63 1.77
C LEU A 73 6.46 3.03 2.02
N ALA A 74 5.90 4.08 1.41
CA ALA A 74 6.29 5.47 1.63
C ALA A 74 6.13 5.89 3.10
N LEU A 75 5.18 5.32 3.84
CA LEU A 75 5.08 5.49 5.29
C LEU A 75 6.40 5.14 6.00
N GLY A 76 7.11 4.11 5.54
CA GLY A 76 8.39 3.73 6.12
C GLY A 76 9.47 4.79 5.92
N GLN A 77 9.45 5.50 4.78
CA GLN A 77 10.34 6.63 4.53
C GLN A 77 10.02 7.79 5.48
N ASP A 78 8.74 8.17 5.56
CA ASP A 78 8.28 9.25 6.43
C ASP A 78 8.65 9.01 7.88
N ILE A 79 8.44 7.79 8.38
CA ILE A 79 8.79 7.46 9.77
C ILE A 79 10.29 7.53 9.99
N SER A 80 11.08 6.99 9.07
CA SER A 80 12.53 7.05 9.18
C SER A 80 13.01 8.50 9.21
N PHE A 81 12.41 9.35 8.38
CA PHE A 81 12.70 10.78 8.34
C PHE A 81 12.26 11.52 9.62
N TYR A 82 11.02 11.27 10.09
CA TYR A 82 10.47 11.85 11.31
C TYR A 82 11.18 11.39 12.59
N LYS A 83 11.69 10.16 12.60
CA LYS A 83 12.45 9.60 13.72
C LYS A 83 13.90 10.09 13.74
N ILE A 84 14.57 10.02 12.59
CA ILE A 84 16.02 10.21 12.53
C ILE A 84 16.38 11.69 12.42
N GLU A 85 15.73 12.40 11.50
CA GLU A 85 16.08 13.79 11.15
C GLU A 85 15.30 14.81 11.98
N TYR A 86 13.97 14.69 12.02
CA TYR A 86 13.13 15.72 12.65
C TYR A 86 12.84 15.50 14.12
N LYS A 87 13.17 14.32 14.68
CA LYS A 87 12.86 13.95 16.07
C LYS A 87 11.38 14.14 16.44
N MET A 88 10.50 14.12 15.43
CA MET A 88 9.06 14.28 15.60
C MET A 88 8.44 13.06 16.29
N GLN A 89 9.00 11.87 16.08
CA GLN A 89 8.52 10.65 16.74
C GLN A 89 8.58 10.77 18.27
N ASP A 90 9.61 11.42 18.83
CA ASP A 90 9.81 11.55 20.28
C ASP A 90 8.67 12.32 20.96
N VAL A 91 8.12 13.33 20.27
CA VAL A 91 6.95 14.08 20.73
C VAL A 91 5.72 13.17 20.85
N PHE A 92 5.51 12.27 19.88
CA PHE A 92 4.40 11.32 19.93
C PHE A 92 4.63 10.24 21.00
N VAL A 93 5.87 9.78 21.18
CA VAL A 93 6.26 8.81 22.22
C VAL A 93 6.02 9.36 23.62
N ALA A 94 6.29 10.65 23.85
CA ALA A 94 6.03 11.34 25.12
C ALA A 94 4.55 11.67 25.35
N SER A 95 3.72 11.57 24.32
CA SER A 95 2.27 11.83 24.38
C SER A 95 1.46 10.54 24.60
N PRO A 96 0.16 10.60 24.97
CA PRO A 96 -0.70 9.42 25.09
C PRO A 96 -1.15 8.89 23.71
N VAL A 97 -0.21 8.72 22.79
CA VAL A 97 -0.41 8.17 21.44
C VAL A 97 0.25 6.81 21.38
N SER A 98 -0.51 5.79 21.02
CA SER A 98 0.02 4.44 20.86
C SER A 98 0.80 4.30 19.53
N PRO A 99 1.77 3.38 19.42
CA PRO A 99 2.51 3.15 18.17
C PRO A 99 1.59 2.81 17.00
N ILE A 100 0.51 2.05 17.24
CA ILE A 100 -0.45 1.69 16.19
C ILE A 100 -1.31 2.89 15.78
N THR A 101 -1.68 3.76 16.72
CA THR A 101 -2.38 5.02 16.41
C THR A 101 -1.51 5.91 15.51
N TYR A 102 -0.22 6.03 15.85
CA TYR A 102 0.74 6.79 15.06
C TYR A 102 0.92 6.20 13.65
N MET A 103 1.13 4.87 13.57
CA MET A 103 1.23 4.15 12.30
C MET A 103 0.00 4.39 11.43
N LEU A 104 -1.22 4.19 11.96
CA LEU A 104 -2.45 4.36 11.20
C LEU A 104 -2.67 5.81 10.76
N GLY A 105 -2.30 6.79 11.58
CA GLY A 105 -2.33 8.21 11.23
C GLY A 105 -1.43 8.53 10.05
N LEU A 106 -0.18 8.05 10.08
CA LEU A 106 0.74 8.21 8.96
C LEU A 106 0.35 7.39 7.73
N ALA A 107 -0.23 6.21 7.91
CA ALA A 107 -0.67 5.39 6.78
C ALA A 107 -1.78 6.11 6.04
N LEU A 108 -2.73 6.67 6.81
CA LEU A 108 -3.84 7.45 6.28
C LEU A 108 -3.32 8.75 5.62
N SER A 109 -2.30 9.38 6.20
CA SER A 109 -1.59 10.51 5.58
C SER A 109 -1.12 10.18 4.16
N GLN A 110 -0.46 9.04 3.99
CA GLN A 110 0.04 8.58 2.70
C GLN A 110 -1.08 8.25 1.71
N LEU A 111 -2.17 7.65 2.20
CA LEU A 111 -3.34 7.40 1.37
C LEU A 111 -4.01 8.70 0.90
N LEU A 112 -4.13 9.70 1.79
CA LEU A 112 -4.65 11.03 1.46
C LEU A 112 -3.73 11.76 0.47
N TYR A 113 -2.42 11.62 0.65
CA TYR A 113 -1.41 12.18 -0.24
C TYR A 113 -1.54 11.63 -1.67
N GLY A 114 -1.76 10.32 -1.79
CA GLY A 114 -1.99 9.62 -3.07
C GLY A 114 -3.44 9.62 -3.57
N LEU A 115 -4.40 10.17 -2.82
CA LEU A 115 -5.83 10.00 -3.06
C LEU A 115 -6.26 10.46 -4.46
N PRO A 116 -5.82 11.62 -5.00
CA PRO A 116 -6.25 12.04 -6.33
C PRO A 116 -5.80 11.09 -7.44
N ALA A 117 -4.56 10.59 -7.37
CA ALA A 117 -4.06 9.59 -8.31
C ALA A 117 -4.82 8.26 -8.17
N LEU A 118 -5.10 7.83 -6.93
CA LEU A 118 -5.90 6.63 -6.68
C LEU A 118 -7.32 6.75 -7.22
N LEU A 119 -7.97 7.90 -7.07
CA LEU A 119 -9.31 8.12 -7.60
C LEU A 119 -9.33 7.96 -9.13
N VAL A 120 -8.34 8.52 -9.83
CA VAL A 120 -8.23 8.34 -11.28
C VAL A 120 -7.99 6.87 -11.64
N LEU A 121 -7.07 6.17 -10.97
CA LEU A 121 -6.81 4.75 -11.21
C LEU A 121 -8.03 3.87 -10.90
N LEU A 122 -8.77 4.16 -9.84
CA LEU A 122 -10.02 3.47 -9.51
C LEU A 122 -11.11 3.74 -10.54
N SER A 123 -11.23 4.98 -11.03
CA SER A 123 -12.15 5.31 -12.13
C SER A 123 -11.79 4.55 -13.40
N LEU A 124 -10.51 4.46 -13.76
CA LEU A 124 -10.04 3.66 -14.89
C LEU A 124 -10.30 2.16 -14.66
N ALA A 125 -10.06 1.67 -13.44
CA ALA A 125 -10.32 0.28 -13.10
C ALA A 125 -11.80 -0.07 -13.27
N VAL A 126 -12.71 0.79 -12.80
CA VAL A 126 -14.16 0.60 -13.00
C VAL A 126 -14.53 0.70 -14.48
N PHE A 127 -13.98 1.68 -15.21
CA PHE A 127 -14.24 1.88 -16.64
C PHE A 127 -13.84 0.69 -17.51
N PHE A 128 -12.70 0.05 -17.21
CA PHE A 128 -12.21 -1.12 -17.93
C PHE A 128 -12.59 -2.47 -17.31
N SER A 129 -13.32 -2.46 -16.18
CA SER A 129 -13.80 -3.69 -15.51
C SER A 129 -14.99 -4.33 -16.21
N VAL A 130 -15.19 -5.63 -15.98
CA VAL A 130 -16.31 -6.38 -16.58
C VAL A 130 -17.64 -6.12 -15.87
N SER A 131 -17.62 -5.76 -14.58
CA SER A 131 -18.84 -5.56 -13.81
C SER A 131 -18.65 -4.69 -12.57
N MET A 132 -19.61 -3.81 -12.30
CA MET A 132 -19.69 -3.05 -11.04
C MET A 132 -19.88 -3.94 -9.82
N ASN A 133 -20.30 -5.21 -9.99
CA ASN A 133 -20.43 -6.17 -8.89
C ASN A 133 -19.08 -6.47 -8.20
N PHE A 134 -17.96 -6.17 -8.86
CA PHE A 134 -16.62 -6.32 -8.28
C PHE A 134 -16.15 -5.12 -7.46
N LEU A 135 -16.93 -4.04 -7.40
CA LEU A 135 -16.54 -2.83 -6.65
C LEU A 135 -16.27 -3.11 -5.15
N PRO A 136 -17.08 -3.90 -4.42
CA PRO A 136 -16.76 -4.26 -3.03
C PRO A 136 -15.44 -5.02 -2.90
N LEU A 137 -15.17 -5.94 -3.82
CA LEU A 137 -13.92 -6.71 -3.86
C LEU A 137 -12.72 -5.79 -4.12
N LEU A 138 -12.87 -4.86 -5.06
CA LEU A 138 -11.86 -3.84 -5.40
C LEU A 138 -11.51 -3.00 -4.17
N LEU A 139 -12.51 -2.45 -3.48
CA LEU A 139 -12.30 -1.59 -2.30
C LEU A 139 -11.68 -2.37 -1.14
N LEU A 140 -12.12 -3.61 -0.91
CA LEU A 140 -11.53 -4.47 0.12
C LEU A 140 -10.06 -4.80 -0.20
N ASN A 141 -9.78 -5.16 -1.45
CA ASN A 141 -8.41 -5.47 -1.89
C ASN A 141 -7.50 -4.23 -1.72
N VAL A 142 -7.97 -3.05 -2.13
CA VAL A 142 -7.29 -1.76 -1.93
C VAL A 142 -6.91 -1.56 -0.47
N PHE A 143 -7.86 -1.75 0.44
CA PHE A 143 -7.63 -1.61 1.87
C PHE A 143 -6.61 -2.62 2.41
N LEU A 144 -6.75 -3.89 2.04
CA LEU A 144 -5.88 -4.96 2.55
C LEU A 144 -4.43 -4.80 2.07
N ILE A 145 -4.21 -4.50 0.77
CA ILE A 145 -2.85 -4.33 0.25
C ILE A 145 -2.17 -3.09 0.83
N TRP A 146 -2.84 -1.94 0.82
CA TRP A 146 -2.30 -0.70 1.38
C TRP A 146 -1.96 -0.88 2.87
N GLY A 147 -2.85 -1.50 3.63
CA GLY A 147 -2.64 -1.74 5.05
C GLY A 147 -1.50 -2.71 5.34
N THR A 148 -1.36 -3.76 4.53
CA THR A 148 -0.24 -4.71 4.61
C THR A 148 1.09 -4.00 4.34
N MET A 149 1.17 -3.24 3.24
CA MET A 149 2.38 -2.52 2.83
C MET A 149 2.74 -1.42 3.83
N SER A 150 1.76 -0.70 4.37
CA SER A 150 1.94 0.27 5.47
C SER A 150 2.52 -0.39 6.71
N SER A 151 2.03 -1.58 7.07
CA SER A 151 2.52 -2.31 8.25
C SER A 151 3.96 -2.82 8.05
N ILE A 152 4.30 -3.28 6.84
CA ILE A 152 5.68 -3.63 6.47
C ILE A 152 6.58 -2.39 6.55
N GLY A 153 6.16 -1.27 5.94
CA GLY A 153 6.92 -0.01 5.96
C GLY A 153 7.19 0.48 7.38
N PHE A 154 6.19 0.41 8.26
CA PHE A 154 6.32 0.74 9.68
C PHE A 154 7.30 -0.18 10.41
N PHE A 155 7.17 -1.49 10.21
CA PHE A 155 8.02 -2.47 10.86
C PHE A 155 9.49 -2.27 10.45
N LEU A 156 9.76 -2.11 9.16
CA LEU A 156 11.12 -1.90 8.65
C LEU A 156 11.71 -0.59 9.19
N SER A 157 10.99 0.53 9.09
CA SER A 157 11.47 1.84 9.52
C SER A 157 11.75 1.94 11.01
N SER A 158 10.97 1.24 11.84
CA SER A 158 11.18 1.22 13.29
C SER A 158 12.57 0.67 13.68
N HIS A 159 13.14 -0.24 12.89
CA HIS A 159 14.44 -0.86 13.16
C HIS A 159 15.64 -0.13 12.53
N MET A 160 15.41 0.91 11.74
CA MET A 160 16.49 1.61 11.04
C MET A 160 17.09 2.73 11.88
N LEU A 161 18.41 2.80 11.94
CA LEU A 161 19.13 3.87 12.66
C LEU A 161 19.62 4.99 11.72
N HIS A 162 19.72 4.71 10.43
CA HIS A 162 20.21 5.65 9.42
C HIS A 162 19.22 5.78 8.26
N MET A 163 18.94 7.02 7.84
CA MET A 163 17.95 7.30 6.80
C MET A 163 18.30 6.61 5.48
N ARG A 164 19.58 6.62 5.09
CA ARG A 164 20.05 5.94 3.87
C ARG A 164 19.74 4.44 3.86
N ASN A 165 19.93 3.76 4.98
CA ASN A 165 19.65 2.32 5.08
C ASN A 165 18.13 2.06 5.00
N ALA A 166 17.32 2.93 5.62
CA ALA A 166 15.87 2.84 5.53
C ALA A 166 15.36 3.00 4.09
N THR A 167 15.88 4.00 3.35
CA THR A 167 15.55 4.19 1.94
C THR A 167 15.93 2.97 1.11
N GLN A 168 17.16 2.48 1.23
CA GLN A 168 17.63 1.33 0.47
C GLN A 168 16.81 0.07 0.73
N LEU A 169 16.51 -0.24 2.00
CA LEU A 169 15.76 -1.43 2.37
C LEU A 169 14.32 -1.38 1.85
N ILE A 170 13.65 -0.24 1.98
CA ILE A 170 12.27 -0.07 1.50
C ILE A 170 12.23 -0.12 -0.03
N SER A 171 13.19 0.50 -0.72
CA SER A 171 13.29 0.40 -2.18
C SER A 171 13.54 -1.04 -2.64
N PHE A 172 14.40 -1.79 -1.93
CA PHE A 172 14.64 -3.20 -2.22
C PHE A 172 13.37 -4.05 -2.08
N VAL A 173 12.63 -3.87 -0.98
CA VAL A 173 11.33 -4.53 -0.76
C VAL A 173 10.32 -4.16 -1.85
N ASN A 174 10.25 -2.88 -2.23
CA ASN A 174 9.38 -2.42 -3.31
C ASN A 174 9.66 -3.14 -4.64
N VAL A 175 10.94 -3.29 -5.02
CA VAL A 175 11.31 -3.97 -6.28
C VAL A 175 10.90 -5.44 -6.26
N ILE A 176 11.17 -6.16 -5.17
CA ILE A 176 10.79 -7.58 -5.03
C ILE A 176 9.28 -7.76 -5.18
N ILE A 177 8.51 -6.91 -4.50
CA ILE A 177 7.05 -6.96 -4.47
C ILE A 177 6.41 -6.50 -5.79
N ALA A 178 7.15 -5.73 -6.61
CA ALA A 178 6.71 -5.23 -7.91
C ALA A 178 7.00 -6.18 -9.08
N VAL A 179 8.17 -6.85 -9.08
CA VAL A 179 8.70 -7.54 -10.26
C VAL A 179 8.34 -9.02 -10.29
N ILE A 180 8.58 -9.73 -9.17
CA ILE A 180 8.34 -11.18 -9.09
C ILE A 180 6.84 -11.52 -9.22
N PRO A 181 5.92 -10.75 -8.60
CA PRO A 181 4.49 -11.00 -8.71
C PRO A 181 3.97 -10.63 -10.09
N PRO A 182 2.88 -11.29 -10.54
CA PRO A 182 2.22 -11.00 -11.82
C PRO A 182 1.42 -9.69 -11.73
N VAL A 183 2.09 -8.56 -11.49
CA VAL A 183 1.44 -7.26 -11.27
C VAL A 183 0.88 -6.69 -12.58
N PHE A 184 1.69 -6.74 -13.63
CA PHE A 184 1.40 -6.15 -14.94
C PHE A 184 1.20 -7.19 -16.05
N TYR A 185 1.13 -8.47 -15.71
CA TYR A 185 1.06 -9.56 -16.67
C TYR A 185 0.36 -10.78 -16.07
N SER A 186 -0.05 -11.73 -16.91
CA SER A 186 -0.64 -13.01 -16.47
C SER A 186 0.42 -13.90 -15.83
N ILE A 187 0.08 -14.55 -14.71
CA ILE A 187 0.97 -15.47 -13.99
C ILE A 187 1.49 -16.61 -14.87
N GLU A 188 0.73 -17.02 -15.89
CA GLU A 188 1.10 -18.08 -16.84
C GLU A 188 2.35 -17.72 -17.66
N LYS A 189 2.71 -16.44 -17.74
CA LYS A 189 3.94 -15.99 -18.42
C LYS A 189 5.22 -16.27 -17.60
N LEU A 190 5.10 -16.63 -16.32
CA LEU A 190 6.25 -16.99 -15.49
C LEU A 190 6.65 -18.46 -15.72
N PRO A 191 7.95 -18.78 -15.66
CA PRO A 191 8.42 -20.15 -15.42
C PRO A 191 7.77 -20.76 -14.18
N VAL A 192 7.52 -22.06 -14.19
CA VAL A 192 6.77 -22.78 -13.14
C VAL A 192 7.38 -22.55 -11.74
N GLU A 193 8.70 -22.49 -11.65
CA GLU A 193 9.42 -22.25 -10.40
C GLU A 193 9.13 -20.84 -9.84
N LEU A 194 9.06 -19.84 -10.72
CA LEU A 194 8.75 -18.46 -10.34
C LEU A 194 7.26 -18.27 -10.04
N GLN A 195 6.37 -19.04 -10.68
CA GLN A 195 4.95 -19.05 -10.32
C GLN A 195 4.78 -19.45 -8.85
N PHE A 196 5.42 -20.55 -8.43
CA PHE A 196 5.35 -21.00 -7.03
C PHE A 196 5.87 -19.95 -6.05
N ILE A 197 7.02 -19.34 -6.33
CA ILE A 197 7.59 -18.27 -5.49
C ILE A 197 6.65 -17.05 -5.45
N SER A 198 6.03 -16.69 -6.56
CA SER A 198 5.14 -15.53 -6.64
C SER A 198 3.93 -15.66 -5.69
N TYR A 199 3.39 -16.86 -5.48
CA TYR A 199 2.26 -17.05 -4.56
C TYR A 199 2.61 -16.77 -3.08
N PHE A 200 3.89 -16.69 -2.71
CA PHE A 200 4.30 -16.24 -1.37
C PHE A 200 4.33 -14.72 -1.22
N VAL A 201 4.09 -13.96 -2.30
CA VAL A 201 4.15 -12.50 -2.25
C VAL A 201 2.73 -11.92 -2.17
N PRO A 202 2.44 -11.02 -1.22
CA PRO A 202 1.08 -10.50 -1.01
C PRO A 202 0.52 -9.77 -2.24
N THR A 203 1.36 -9.16 -3.07
CA THR A 203 0.90 -8.50 -4.31
C THR A 203 0.38 -9.48 -5.35
N THR A 204 0.82 -10.74 -5.37
CA THR A 204 0.31 -11.73 -6.33
C THR A 204 -1.20 -11.91 -6.16
N HIS A 205 -1.67 -12.10 -4.93
CA HIS A 205 -3.10 -12.28 -4.68
C HIS A 205 -3.90 -11.01 -4.92
N ALA A 206 -3.35 -9.84 -4.59
CA ALA A 206 -3.96 -8.56 -4.91
C ALA A 206 -4.11 -8.37 -6.42
N SER A 207 -3.07 -8.67 -7.20
CA SER A 207 -3.07 -8.57 -8.66
C SER A 207 -4.04 -9.55 -9.31
N LEU A 208 -4.07 -10.81 -8.87
CA LEU A 208 -5.00 -11.81 -9.41
C LEU A 208 -6.47 -11.42 -9.17
N MET A 209 -6.81 -10.90 -7.98
CA MET A 209 -8.17 -10.40 -7.70
C MET A 209 -8.56 -9.22 -8.61
N LEU A 210 -7.63 -8.29 -8.87
CA LEU A 210 -7.89 -7.14 -9.76
C LEU A 210 -7.99 -7.57 -11.21
N GLN A 211 -7.08 -8.42 -11.68
CA GLN A 211 -7.11 -8.95 -13.03
C GLN A 211 -8.41 -9.72 -13.29
N TYR A 212 -8.85 -10.53 -12.32
CA TYR A 212 -10.15 -11.20 -12.40
C TYR A 212 -11.32 -10.21 -12.53
N SER A 213 -11.32 -9.12 -11.75
CA SER A 213 -12.36 -8.07 -11.88
C SER A 213 -12.37 -7.37 -13.25
N MET A 214 -11.25 -7.44 -13.97
CA MET A 214 -11.09 -6.92 -15.33
C MET A 214 -11.35 -7.96 -16.42
N GLY A 215 -11.77 -9.18 -16.06
CA GLY A 215 -12.19 -10.20 -17.03
C GLY A 215 -11.13 -11.22 -17.39
N PHE A 216 -9.97 -11.19 -16.73
CA PHE A 216 -8.96 -12.22 -16.92
C PHE A 216 -9.33 -13.51 -16.19
N PRO A 217 -8.97 -14.68 -16.75
CA PRO A 217 -9.24 -15.96 -16.10
C PRO A 217 -8.45 -16.11 -14.81
N ILE A 218 -9.02 -16.90 -13.90
CA ILE A 218 -8.36 -17.31 -12.67
C ILE A 218 -7.38 -18.46 -12.98
N PRO A 219 -6.15 -18.45 -12.44
CA PRO A 219 -5.22 -19.56 -12.56
C PRO A 219 -5.76 -20.85 -11.94
N GLU A 220 -5.36 -22.01 -12.47
CA GLU A 220 -5.74 -23.31 -11.91
C GLU A 220 -5.29 -23.45 -10.45
N GLY A 221 -6.17 -23.94 -9.58
CA GLY A 221 -5.90 -24.07 -8.14
C GLY A 221 -5.96 -22.76 -7.33
N TRP A 222 -6.19 -21.62 -7.97
CA TRP A 222 -6.45 -20.35 -7.28
C TRP A 222 -7.95 -20.04 -7.23
N SER A 223 -8.39 -19.28 -6.22
CA SER A 223 -9.76 -18.78 -6.12
C SER A 223 -9.79 -17.44 -5.40
N ILE A 224 -10.87 -16.67 -5.62
CA ILE A 224 -11.05 -15.36 -4.97
C ILE A 224 -11.08 -15.50 -3.44
N SER A 225 -11.71 -16.55 -2.92
CA SER A 225 -11.76 -16.84 -1.49
C SER A 225 -10.37 -17.11 -0.93
N LEU A 226 -9.55 -17.91 -1.63
CA LEU A 226 -8.16 -18.12 -1.26
C LEU A 226 -7.37 -16.80 -1.28
N GLY A 227 -7.51 -16.00 -2.33
CA GLY A 227 -6.88 -14.68 -2.43
C GLY A 227 -7.23 -13.77 -1.23
N LEU A 228 -8.52 -13.69 -0.88
CA LEU A 228 -8.99 -12.90 0.26
C LEU A 228 -8.48 -13.42 1.61
N ILE A 229 -8.46 -14.74 1.79
CA ILE A 229 -7.94 -15.36 3.01
C ILE A 229 -6.46 -15.03 3.15
N VAL A 230 -5.65 -15.26 2.11
CA VAL A 230 -4.22 -15.02 2.16
C VAL A 230 -3.92 -13.53 2.38
N GLN A 231 -4.61 -12.63 1.68
CA GLN A 231 -4.42 -11.19 1.85
C GLN A 231 -4.81 -10.72 3.26
N SER A 232 -5.89 -11.27 3.81
CA SER A 232 -6.33 -10.97 5.18
C SER A 232 -5.35 -11.51 6.21
N VAL A 233 -4.80 -12.70 5.99
CA VAL A 233 -3.74 -13.28 6.83
C VAL A 233 -2.50 -12.39 6.81
N TYR A 234 -2.05 -11.94 5.63
CA TYR A 234 -0.92 -11.00 5.53
C TYR A 234 -1.20 -9.69 6.27
N PHE A 235 -2.36 -9.09 6.06
CA PHE A 235 -2.76 -7.85 6.72
C PHE A 235 -2.73 -7.99 8.24
N VAL A 236 -3.37 -9.03 8.78
CA VAL A 236 -3.39 -9.28 10.23
C VAL A 236 -2.00 -9.60 10.76
N PHE A 237 -1.25 -10.46 10.07
CA PHE A 237 0.10 -10.85 10.46
C PHE A 237 1.03 -9.64 10.55
N PHE A 238 1.11 -8.82 9.51
CA PHE A 238 2.00 -7.67 9.49
C PHE A 238 1.57 -6.56 10.44
N ILE A 239 0.27 -6.34 10.66
CA ILE A 239 -0.20 -5.45 11.73
C ILE A 239 0.24 -5.96 13.10
N LEU A 240 0.13 -7.26 13.37
CA LEU A 240 0.56 -7.83 14.65
C LEU A 240 2.07 -7.74 14.84
N VAL A 241 2.86 -7.98 13.78
CA VAL A 241 4.31 -7.80 13.78
C VAL A 241 4.68 -6.34 14.04
N ALA A 242 4.06 -5.40 13.31
CA ALA A 242 4.24 -3.96 13.52
C ALA A 242 3.89 -3.56 14.96
N LYS A 243 2.77 -4.05 15.51
CA LYS A 243 2.35 -3.73 16.88
C LYS A 243 3.29 -4.29 17.95
N LYS A 244 3.76 -5.53 17.79
CA LYS A 244 4.50 -6.25 18.84
C LYS A 244 6.01 -6.08 18.76
N LYS A 245 6.56 -5.93 17.56
CA LYS A 245 8.01 -5.95 17.33
C LYS A 245 8.58 -4.60 16.88
N ALA A 246 7.77 -3.60 16.57
CA ALA A 246 8.31 -2.29 16.23
C ALA A 246 8.97 -1.64 17.45
N LEU A 247 10.18 -1.10 17.24
CA LEU A 247 10.88 -0.30 18.22
C LEU A 247 10.21 1.08 18.30
N TRP A 248 9.31 1.24 19.27
CA TRP A 248 8.58 2.49 19.51
C TRP A 248 9.30 3.43 20.48
N ARG A 249 9.98 2.86 21.48
CA ARG A 249 10.75 3.59 22.51
C ARG A 249 12.20 3.15 22.42
N GLU A 250 13.11 4.11 22.54
CA GLU A 250 14.52 3.81 22.82
C GLU A 250 14.56 3.20 24.23
N ASN A 251 15.06 1.96 24.33
CA ASN A 251 15.36 1.31 25.60
C ASN A 251 16.83 1.52 25.95
#